data_AF-A0A6P7MGB7-F1
#
_entry.id   AF-A0A6P7MGB7-F1
#
_cell.length_a   1.000
_cell.length_b   1.000
_cell.length_c   1.000
_cell.angle_alpha   90.00
_cell.angle_beta   90.00
_cell.angle_gamma   90.00
#
_symmetry.space_group_name_H-M   'P 1'
#
loop_
_entity.id
_entity.type
_entity.pdbx_description
1 polymer ?
#
loop_
_entity_poly.entity_id
_entity_poly.type
_entity_poly.pdbx_seq_one_letter_code
_entity_poly.pdbx_strand_id
1 'polypeptide(L)'
;MGSGESHETLHCNRYLDNKGPPSLEHQAKNAVNGTHDSVQPHGQMTWVVLHRELPGYPDDNTLQISFIFKDGIQTVRHPHPGQPYSGVRICAYLPDNNDGKKVLKLLQKAFYQQLVFTVATNSEGQDEITTSTIPLKTQQDGGSRVGGYPDPEYLKTVKKLLKEKVIE
;
A
#
# COMPACT_ATOMS: atom_id res chain seq x y z
N MET A 1 -16.71 71.60 -10.66
CA MET A 1 -17.42 70.74 -11.64
C MET A 1 -16.33 70.14 -12.50
N GLY A 2 -15.95 68.88 -12.51
CA GLY A 2 -16.51 67.60 -12.08
C GLY A 2 -15.82 66.55 -12.99
N SER A 3 -15.44 65.39 -12.43
CA SER A 3 -15.40 64.05 -13.06
C SER A 3 -14.50 63.85 -14.31
N GLY A 4 -13.66 62.82 -14.49
CA GLY A 4 -13.36 61.50 -13.91
C GLY A 4 -12.17 60.94 -14.73
N GLU A 5 -11.20 60.19 -14.17
CA GLU A 5 -11.20 58.71 -14.06
C GLU A 5 -11.45 58.01 -15.42
N SER A 6 -10.78 56.96 -15.88
CA SER A 6 -9.79 56.00 -15.37
C SER A 6 -9.35 55.17 -16.62
N HIS A 7 -8.08 54.90 -16.90
CA HIS A 7 -7.25 53.79 -16.40
C HIS A 7 -7.68 52.38 -16.89
N GLU A 8 -6.79 51.72 -17.63
CA GLU A 8 -6.69 50.25 -17.66
C GLU A 8 -5.19 49.88 -17.69
N THR A 9 -4.55 49.93 -16.52
CA THR A 9 -3.34 49.15 -16.27
C THR A 9 -3.76 47.87 -15.54
N LEU A 10 -3.29 46.73 -16.05
CA LEU A 10 -3.48 45.41 -15.46
C LEU A 10 -2.74 45.34 -14.11
N HIS A 11 -3.41 45.74 -13.05
CA HIS A 11 -2.95 45.51 -11.69
C HIS A 11 -3.43 44.14 -11.22
N CYS A 12 -2.48 43.22 -11.06
CA CYS A 12 -2.68 41.91 -10.44
C CYS A 12 -3.18 42.06 -9.00
N ASN A 13 -4.49 42.14 -8.81
CA ASN A 13 -5.10 42.05 -7.49
C ASN A 13 -5.41 40.59 -7.17
N ARG A 14 -4.40 39.81 -6.78
CA ARG A 14 -4.62 38.46 -6.22
C ARG A 14 -4.47 38.37 -4.70
N TYR A 15 -4.31 39.48 -3.99
CA TYR A 15 -4.23 39.43 -2.52
C TYR A 15 -4.81 40.70 -1.90
N LEU A 16 -6.13 40.89 -2.02
CA LEU A 16 -6.83 41.99 -1.33
C LEU A 16 -7.46 41.58 0.01
N ASP A 17 -7.38 40.31 0.40
CA ASP A 17 -8.02 39.81 1.62
C ASP A 17 -7.04 39.51 2.77
N ASN A 18 -5.92 40.23 2.93
CA ASN A 18 -4.95 40.05 4.04
C ASN A 18 -4.53 38.59 4.38
N LYS A 19 -4.82 37.63 3.49
CA LYS A 19 -4.41 36.23 3.58
C LYS A 19 -3.28 36.09 2.60
N GLY A 20 -2.08 36.42 3.07
CA GLY A 20 -0.86 35.93 2.43
C GLY A 20 -0.92 34.40 2.32
N PRO A 21 -0.10 33.78 1.45
CA PRO A 21 0.00 32.33 1.43
C PRO A 21 0.18 31.84 2.88
N PRO A 22 -0.57 30.81 3.31
CA PRO A 22 -0.46 30.29 4.67
C PRO A 22 1.02 30.03 4.97
N SER A 23 1.50 30.48 6.13
CA SER A 23 2.91 30.33 6.49
C SER A 23 3.36 28.88 6.33
N LEU A 24 4.65 28.66 6.06
CA LEU A 24 5.24 27.31 5.98
C LEU A 24 4.87 26.46 7.21
N GLU A 25 4.67 27.10 8.36
CA GLU A 25 4.18 26.46 9.59
C GLU A 25 2.72 25.99 9.51
N HIS A 26 1.82 26.71 8.82
CA HIS A 26 0.45 26.29 8.58
C HIS A 26 0.34 25.22 7.48
N GLN A 27 1.24 25.25 6.49
CA GLN A 27 1.39 24.17 5.51
C GLN A 27 1.99 22.91 6.16
N ALA A 28 2.95 23.07 7.09
CA ALA A 28 3.50 21.98 7.88
C ALA A 28 2.48 21.41 8.88
N LYS A 29 1.67 22.25 9.54
CA LYS A 29 0.65 21.78 10.50
C LYS A 29 -0.47 20.96 9.85
N ASN A 30 -0.79 21.20 8.58
CA ASN A 30 -1.70 20.34 7.82
C ASN A 30 -1.04 19.03 7.34
N ALA A 31 0.28 18.96 7.29
CA ALA A 31 1.03 17.71 7.06
C ALA A 31 1.27 16.91 8.36
N VAL A 32 1.18 17.56 9.53
CA VAL A 32 1.54 16.99 10.85
C VAL A 32 0.33 16.44 11.61
N ASN A 33 -0.90 16.62 11.12
CA ASN A 33 -2.10 16.05 11.76
C ASN A 33 -2.68 14.90 10.93
N GLY A 34 -2.11 13.70 11.10
CA GLY A 34 -2.86 12.46 10.85
C GLY A 34 -2.13 11.30 10.16
N THR A 35 -0.83 11.37 9.87
CA THR A 35 -0.13 10.21 9.32
C THR A 35 0.15 9.21 10.44
N HIS A 36 -0.76 8.27 10.62
CA HIS A 36 -0.46 6.99 11.25
C HIS A 36 0.92 6.52 10.71
N ASP A 37 1.91 6.43 11.60
CA ASP A 37 3.33 6.19 11.34
C ASP A 37 3.60 4.80 10.72
N SER A 38 2.97 4.48 9.60
CA SER A 38 3.15 3.20 8.94
C SER A 38 4.21 3.26 7.86
N VAL A 39 4.96 2.16 7.79
CA VAL A 39 5.92 1.87 6.72
C VAL A 39 5.25 1.37 5.45
N GLN A 40 3.96 1.03 5.45
CA GLN A 40 3.25 0.60 4.25
C GLN A 40 2.75 1.81 3.43
N PRO A 41 3.11 1.93 2.13
CA PRO A 41 2.51 2.90 1.23
C PRO A 41 0.98 2.80 1.14
N HIS A 42 0.31 3.88 0.76
CA HIS A 42 -1.13 3.83 0.50
C HIS A 42 -1.39 3.06 -0.79
N GLY A 43 -2.25 2.05 -0.71
CA GLY A 43 -2.54 1.18 -1.83
C GLY A 43 -3.96 0.62 -1.76
N GLN A 44 -4.32 -0.10 -2.82
CA GLN A 44 -5.61 -0.77 -2.95
C GLN A 44 -5.42 -2.28 -2.88
N MET A 45 -6.26 -2.96 -2.11
CA MET A 45 -6.37 -4.42 -2.07
C MET A 45 -7.72 -4.85 -2.65
N THR A 46 -7.69 -5.75 -3.62
CA THR A 46 -8.87 -6.39 -4.22
C THR A 46 -8.63 -7.88 -4.35
N TRP A 47 -9.68 -8.67 -4.58
CA TRP A 47 -9.55 -10.09 -4.85
C TRP A 47 -10.66 -10.60 -5.76
N VAL A 48 -10.37 -11.69 -6.47
CA VAL A 48 -11.29 -12.40 -7.35
C VAL A 48 -11.16 -13.91 -7.14
N VAL A 49 -12.19 -14.67 -7.51
CA VAL A 49 -12.14 -16.14 -7.57
C VAL A 49 -11.78 -16.55 -8.99
N LEU A 50 -10.75 -17.36 -9.13
CA LEU A 50 -10.34 -18.02 -10.36
C LEU A 50 -10.80 -19.47 -10.32
N HIS A 51 -11.47 -19.91 -11.37
CA HIS A 51 -11.97 -21.28 -11.52
C HIS A 51 -10.84 -22.23 -11.95
N ARG A 52 -9.81 -22.33 -11.11
CA ARG A 52 -8.66 -23.21 -11.27
C ARG A 52 -8.05 -23.57 -9.92
N GLU A 53 -7.41 -24.72 -9.87
CA GLU A 53 -6.82 -25.27 -8.64
C GLU A 53 -5.39 -24.78 -8.43
N LEU A 54 -4.96 -24.79 -7.16
CA LEU A 54 -3.55 -24.65 -6.79
C LEU A 54 -2.96 -26.04 -6.52
N PRO A 55 -1.69 -26.28 -6.86
CA PRO A 55 -0.99 -27.50 -6.45
C PRO A 55 -1.11 -27.73 -4.93
N GLY A 56 -1.63 -28.90 -4.54
CA GLY A 56 -1.87 -29.27 -3.14
C GLY A 56 -3.27 -28.95 -2.60
N TYR A 57 -4.14 -28.36 -3.42
CA TYR A 57 -5.55 -28.09 -3.12
C TYR A 57 -6.44 -28.54 -4.28
N PRO A 58 -6.55 -29.86 -4.54
CA PRO A 58 -7.50 -30.38 -5.51
C PRO A 58 -8.93 -30.02 -5.07
N ASP A 59 -9.84 -29.83 -6.02
CA ASP A 59 -11.25 -29.51 -5.81
C ASP A 59 -11.54 -28.09 -5.27
N ASP A 60 -10.52 -27.31 -4.93
CA ASP A 60 -10.65 -25.92 -4.50
C ASP A 60 -10.31 -24.94 -5.63
N ASN A 61 -11.16 -23.92 -5.83
CA ASN A 61 -10.82 -22.78 -6.69
C ASN A 61 -9.68 -21.95 -6.08
N THR A 62 -9.22 -20.92 -6.79
CA THR A 62 -8.13 -20.05 -6.32
C THR A 62 -8.65 -18.63 -6.05
N LEU A 63 -8.37 -18.08 -4.88
CA LEU A 63 -8.48 -16.66 -4.59
C LEU A 63 -7.22 -15.95 -5.10
N GLN A 64 -7.36 -15.09 -6.11
CA GLN A 64 -6.29 -14.17 -6.53
C GLN A 64 -6.52 -12.81 -5.89
N ILE A 65 -5.55 -12.38 -5.11
CA ILE A 65 -5.53 -11.10 -4.40
C ILE A 65 -4.61 -10.16 -5.18
N SER A 66 -5.09 -8.97 -5.52
CA SER A 66 -4.31 -7.91 -6.17
C SER A 66 -4.07 -6.76 -5.20
N PHE A 67 -2.81 -6.43 -4.99
CA PHE A 67 -2.36 -5.22 -4.31
C PHE A 67 -1.82 -4.24 -5.35
N ILE A 68 -2.32 -3.01 -5.33
CA ILE A 68 -1.91 -1.96 -6.26
C ILE A 68 -1.44 -0.76 -5.46
N PHE A 69 -0.19 -0.39 -5.67
CA PHE A 69 0.44 0.80 -5.12
C PHE A 69 0.83 1.73 -6.26
N LYS A 70 0.64 3.03 -6.06
CA LYS A 70 1.12 4.06 -6.98
C LYS A 70 2.53 4.48 -6.60
N ASP A 71 3.19 5.18 -7.51
CA ASP A 71 4.43 5.89 -7.22
C ASP A 71 4.22 6.84 -6.04
N GLY A 72 5.26 7.04 -5.24
CA GLY A 72 5.18 7.91 -4.08
C GLY A 72 6.54 8.32 -3.55
N ILE A 73 6.52 9.02 -2.42
CA ILE A 73 7.71 9.54 -1.75
C ILE A 73 7.90 8.80 -0.43
N GLN A 74 9.14 8.42 -0.15
CA GLN A 74 9.54 7.73 1.06
C GLN A 74 9.37 8.62 2.30
N THR A 75 8.78 8.01 3.33
CA THR A 75 8.60 8.61 4.67
C THR A 75 9.90 8.56 5.47
N VAL A 76 9.90 9.23 6.63
CA VAL A 76 11.03 9.19 7.58
C VAL A 76 11.35 7.79 8.12
N ARG A 77 10.43 6.82 7.97
CA ARG A 77 10.62 5.42 8.40
C ARG A 77 11.13 4.50 7.30
N HIS A 78 11.30 5.01 6.08
CA HIS A 78 11.81 4.26 4.92
C HIS A 78 13.33 4.42 4.79
N PRO A 79 14.02 3.58 3.98
CA PRO A 79 15.47 3.59 3.86
C PRO A 79 16.06 4.93 3.42
N HIS A 80 15.39 5.62 2.49
CA HIS A 80 15.85 6.87 1.92
C HIS A 80 14.72 7.93 1.98
N PRO A 81 14.50 8.58 3.15
CA PRO A 81 13.43 9.56 3.31
C PRO A 81 13.48 10.70 2.29
N GLY A 82 12.33 11.04 1.71
CA GLY A 82 12.21 12.08 0.68
C GLY A 82 12.56 11.63 -0.74
N GLN A 83 13.13 10.44 -0.93
CA GLN A 83 13.35 9.87 -2.26
C GLN A 83 12.07 9.22 -2.81
N PRO A 84 11.91 9.14 -4.14
CA PRO A 84 10.78 8.43 -4.72
C PRO A 84 10.91 6.91 -4.58
N TYR A 85 9.79 6.21 -4.65
CA TYR A 85 9.72 4.79 -4.94
C TYR A 85 8.72 4.55 -6.08
N SER A 86 8.93 3.47 -6.84
CA SER A 86 8.03 3.08 -7.91
C SER A 86 6.81 2.33 -7.39
N GLY A 87 5.66 2.62 -7.94
CA GLY A 87 4.43 1.86 -7.73
C GLY A 87 4.58 0.44 -8.25
N VAL A 88 3.75 -0.47 -7.71
CA VAL A 88 3.81 -1.89 -8.07
C VAL A 88 2.42 -2.51 -8.02
N ARG A 89 2.22 -3.54 -8.84
CA ARG A 89 1.10 -4.47 -8.74
C ARG A 89 1.61 -5.83 -8.31
N ILE A 90 1.16 -6.30 -7.15
CA ILE A 90 1.53 -7.61 -6.59
C ILE A 90 0.28 -8.49 -6.57
N CYS A 91 0.39 -9.68 -7.14
CA CYS A 91 -0.63 -10.72 -7.05
C CYS A 91 -0.23 -11.75 -6.01
N ALA A 92 -1.18 -12.18 -5.18
CA ALA A 92 -1.00 -13.29 -4.25
C ALA A 92 -2.14 -14.31 -4.40
N TYR A 93 -1.86 -15.57 -4.08
CA TYR A 93 -2.79 -16.68 -4.28
C TYR A 93 -3.10 -17.42 -2.98
N LEU A 94 -4.36 -17.76 -2.77
CA LEU A 94 -4.84 -18.63 -1.70
C LEU A 94 -5.84 -19.63 -2.29
N PRO A 95 -6.00 -20.84 -1.73
CA PRO A 95 -7.12 -21.71 -2.11
C PRO A 95 -8.46 -21.11 -1.62
N ASP A 96 -9.53 -21.30 -2.38
CA ASP A 96 -10.89 -20.80 -2.08
C ASP A 96 -11.66 -21.70 -1.09
N ASN A 97 -10.96 -22.21 -0.08
CA ASN A 97 -11.51 -23.05 0.96
C ASN A 97 -11.66 -22.30 2.29
N ASN A 98 -12.14 -23.01 3.31
CA ASN A 98 -12.40 -22.44 4.63
C ASN A 98 -11.16 -21.82 5.29
N ASP A 99 -9.98 -22.40 5.11
CA ASP A 99 -8.76 -21.83 5.70
C ASP A 99 -8.18 -20.69 4.87
N GLY A 100 -8.22 -20.79 3.54
CA GLY A 100 -7.86 -19.68 2.66
C GLY A 100 -8.73 -18.44 2.88
N LYS A 101 -10.05 -18.60 3.04
CA LYS A 101 -10.98 -17.51 3.38
C LYS A 101 -10.69 -16.87 4.74
N LYS A 102 -10.27 -17.66 5.74
CA LYS A 102 -9.83 -17.12 7.05
C LYS A 102 -8.56 -16.30 6.91
N VAL A 103 -7.58 -16.79 6.15
CA VAL A 103 -6.34 -16.07 5.86
C VAL A 103 -6.64 -14.77 5.10
N LEU A 104 -7.50 -14.81 4.08
CA LEU A 104 -7.92 -13.62 3.32
C LEU A 104 -8.48 -12.52 4.25
N LYS A 105 -9.42 -12.87 5.14
CA LYS A 105 -10.01 -11.91 6.09
C LYS A 105 -8.96 -11.27 7.01
N LEU A 106 -8.05 -12.08 7.55
CA LEU A 106 -6.96 -11.59 8.39
C LEU A 106 -5.99 -10.70 7.59
N LEU A 107 -5.67 -11.09 6.36
CA LEU A 107 -4.79 -10.33 5.48
C LEU A 107 -5.41 -8.99 5.09
N GLN A 108 -6.72 -8.93 4.85
CA GLN A 108 -7.44 -7.67 4.65
C GLN A 108 -7.29 -6.76 5.86
N LYS A 109 -7.55 -7.27 7.08
CA LYS A 109 -7.35 -6.50 8.32
C LYS A 109 -5.91 -5.98 8.45
N ALA A 110 -4.92 -6.85 8.25
CA ALA A 110 -3.50 -6.48 8.30
C ALA A 110 -3.14 -5.42 7.26
N PHE A 111 -3.71 -5.50 6.06
CA PHE A 111 -3.49 -4.51 5.00
C PHE A 111 -4.07 -3.14 5.38
N TYR A 112 -5.28 -3.10 5.95
CA TYR A 112 -5.90 -1.86 6.43
C TYR A 112 -5.15 -1.25 7.62
N GLN A 113 -4.60 -2.09 8.50
CA GLN A 113 -3.71 -1.67 9.58
C GLN A 113 -2.28 -1.34 9.09
N GLN A 114 -2.05 -1.40 7.77
CA GLN A 114 -0.79 -1.03 7.13
C GLN A 114 0.42 -1.89 7.59
N LEU A 115 0.23 -3.21 7.71
CA LEU A 115 1.22 -4.16 8.27
C LEU A 115 1.80 -5.16 7.25
N VAL A 116 1.35 -5.13 5.99
CA VAL A 116 1.67 -6.18 5.00
C VAL A 116 2.92 -5.84 4.21
N PHE A 117 3.04 -4.58 3.77
CA PHE A 117 4.15 -4.13 2.92
C PHE A 117 4.98 -3.03 3.58
N THR A 118 6.17 -2.82 3.02
CA THR A 118 7.08 -1.72 3.33
C THR A 118 7.82 -1.30 2.07
N VAL A 119 8.46 -0.13 2.08
CA VAL A 119 9.52 0.18 1.12
C VAL A 119 10.84 -0.38 1.67
N ALA A 120 11.61 -1.05 0.83
CA ALA A 120 12.94 -1.56 1.15
C ALA A 120 13.87 -1.43 -0.06
N THR A 121 15.17 -1.31 0.21
CA THR A 121 16.19 -1.32 -0.83
C THR A 121 16.54 -2.76 -1.20
N ASN A 122 16.40 -3.12 -2.47
CA ASN A 122 16.77 -4.45 -2.97
C ASN A 122 18.30 -4.59 -3.14
N SER A 123 18.76 -5.79 -3.52
CA SER A 123 20.19 -6.08 -3.70
C SER A 123 20.86 -5.23 -4.79
N GLU A 124 20.08 -4.64 -5.70
CA GLU A 124 20.56 -3.77 -6.78
C GLU A 124 20.56 -2.29 -6.37
N GLY A 125 20.19 -1.98 -5.12
CA GLY A 125 20.15 -0.60 -4.61
C GLY A 125 18.89 0.17 -4.99
N GLN A 126 17.85 -0.51 -5.52
CA GLN A 126 16.59 0.13 -5.88
C GLN A 126 15.59 0.04 -4.72
N ASP A 127 14.90 1.15 -4.45
CA ASP A 127 13.85 1.19 -3.43
C ASP A 127 12.51 0.75 -4.01
N GLU A 128 12.01 -0.37 -3.50
CA GLU A 128 10.81 -1.03 -4.00
C GLU A 128 9.86 -1.38 -2.85
N ILE A 129 8.59 -1.56 -3.21
CA ILE A 129 7.57 -2.02 -2.29
C ILE A 129 7.67 -3.55 -2.18
N THR A 130 7.94 -4.03 -0.97
CA THR A 130 8.10 -5.45 -0.68
C THR A 130 7.27 -5.87 0.53
N THR A 131 7.09 -7.18 0.72
CA THR A 131 6.41 -7.72 1.90
C THR A 131 7.25 -7.49 3.15
N SER A 132 6.62 -7.02 4.24
CA SER A 132 7.32 -6.80 5.51
C SER A 132 7.57 -8.12 6.25
N THR A 133 6.63 -8.60 7.06
CA THR A 133 6.77 -9.86 7.81
C THR A 133 5.79 -10.94 7.35
N ILE A 134 4.75 -10.57 6.60
CA ILE A 134 3.71 -11.50 6.16
C ILE A 134 4.11 -12.07 4.79
N PRO A 135 4.47 -13.36 4.70
CA PRO A 135 4.83 -13.96 3.42
C PRO A 135 3.58 -14.11 2.54
N LEU A 136 3.73 -13.77 1.26
CA LEU A 136 2.69 -13.93 0.25
C LEU A 136 3.10 -15.01 -0.75
N LYS A 137 2.12 -15.75 -1.27
CA LYS A 137 2.33 -16.67 -2.39
C LYS A 137 2.15 -15.94 -3.71
N THR A 138 3.23 -15.42 -4.27
CA THR A 138 3.23 -14.62 -5.51
C THR A 138 3.28 -15.46 -6.78
N GLN A 139 3.57 -16.76 -6.65
CA GLN A 139 3.51 -17.75 -7.73
C GLN A 139 2.38 -18.75 -7.47
N GLN A 140 1.76 -19.26 -8.53
CA GLN A 140 0.74 -20.31 -8.41
C GLN A 140 1.36 -21.71 -8.32
N ASP A 141 2.57 -21.88 -8.84
CA ASP A 141 3.29 -23.15 -8.91
C ASP A 141 4.79 -22.95 -8.57
N GLY A 142 5.63 -23.97 -8.81
CA GLY A 142 7.07 -23.92 -8.57
C GLY A 142 7.50 -24.21 -7.11
N GLY A 143 6.55 -24.42 -6.22
CA GLY A 143 6.78 -24.83 -4.82
C GLY A 143 7.22 -23.70 -3.89
N SER A 144 7.41 -24.04 -2.61
CA SER A 144 7.64 -23.07 -1.54
C SER A 144 8.87 -22.17 -1.72
N ARG A 145 9.95 -22.70 -2.32
CA ARG A 145 11.23 -21.99 -2.50
C ARG A 145 11.12 -20.72 -3.35
N VAL A 146 10.16 -20.65 -4.26
CA VAL A 146 9.95 -19.50 -5.15
C VAL A 146 8.71 -18.70 -4.75
N GLY A 147 8.17 -18.93 -3.54
CA GLY A 147 6.93 -18.28 -3.11
C GLY A 147 5.69 -18.83 -3.82
N GLY A 148 5.70 -20.10 -4.24
CA GLY A 148 4.60 -20.76 -4.92
C GLY A 148 4.06 -21.99 -4.21
N TYR A 149 3.18 -22.73 -4.89
CA TYR A 149 2.57 -23.97 -4.43
C TYR A 149 3.17 -25.19 -5.15
N PRO A 150 3.13 -26.41 -4.57
CA PRO A 150 2.54 -26.75 -3.27
C PRO A 150 3.40 -26.26 -2.09
N ASP A 151 2.71 -25.90 -1.01
CA ASP A 151 3.33 -25.57 0.28
C ASP A 151 2.34 -25.87 1.42
N PRO A 152 2.41 -27.07 2.03
CA PRO A 152 1.42 -27.51 3.02
C PRO A 152 1.46 -26.70 4.32
N GLU A 153 2.60 -26.09 4.67
CA GLU A 153 2.73 -25.34 5.93
C GLU A 153 2.37 -23.85 5.78
N TYR A 154 2.17 -23.36 4.56
CA TYR A 154 1.96 -21.94 4.30
C TYR A 154 0.76 -21.36 5.04
N LEU A 155 -0.45 -21.94 4.86
CA LEU A 155 -1.67 -21.38 5.45
C LEU A 155 -1.61 -21.35 6.98
N LYS A 156 -1.01 -22.37 7.60
CA LYS A 156 -0.81 -22.44 9.05
C LYS A 156 0.14 -21.35 9.53
N THR A 157 1.27 -21.19 8.84
CA THR A 157 2.31 -20.20 9.18
C THR A 157 1.78 -18.78 9.03
N VAL A 158 1.20 -18.43 7.88
CA VAL A 158 0.70 -17.08 7.62
C VAL A 158 -0.46 -16.72 8.54
N LYS A 159 -1.35 -17.67 8.86
CA LYS A 159 -2.46 -17.47 9.80
C LYS A 159 -1.95 -17.17 11.22
N LYS A 160 -0.88 -17.84 11.66
CA LYS A 160 -0.23 -17.56 12.95
C LYS A 160 0.34 -16.13 12.96
N LEU A 161 1.16 -15.79 11.96
CA LEU A 161 1.79 -14.47 11.86
C LEU A 161 0.77 -13.33 11.80
N LEU A 162 -0.32 -13.52 11.04
CA LEU A 162 -1.38 -12.53 10.94
C LEU A 162 -2.12 -12.35 12.27
N LYS A 163 -2.41 -13.44 13.01
CA LYS A 163 -3.07 -13.35 14.32
C LYS A 163 -2.21 -12.66 15.38
N GLU A 164 -0.89 -12.84 15.31
CA GLU A 164 0.04 -12.20 16.25
C GLU A 164 0.18 -10.69 15.99
N LYS A 165 -0.08 -10.24 14.75
CA LYS A 165 0.12 -8.84 14.34
C LYS A 165 -1.16 -8.02 14.25
N VAL A 166 -2.27 -8.63 13.82
CA VAL A 166 -3.54 -7.92 13.67
C VAL A 166 -4.15 -7.71 15.04
N ILE A 167 -4.40 -6.45 15.37
CA ILE A 167 -5.17 -6.08 16.56
C ILE A 167 -6.65 -6.37 16.25
N GLU A 168 -7.33 -7.12 17.12
CA GLU A 168 -8.73 -7.55 16.92
C GLU A 168 -9.75 -6.41 17.00
#